data_AF-X1DLB3-F1
#
_entry.id   AF-X1DLB3-F1
#
_cell.length_a   1.000
_cell.length_b   1.000
_cell.length_c   1.000
_cell.angle_alpha   90.00
_cell.angle_beta   90.00
_cell.angle_gamma   90.00
#
_symmetry.space_group_name_H-M   'P 1'
#
loop_
_entity.id
_entity.type
_entity.pdbx_description
1 polymer ?
#
loop_
_entity_poly.entity_id
_entity_poly.type
_entity_poly.pdbx_seq_one_letter_code
_entity_poly.pdbx_strand_id
1 'polypeptide(L)' 'GKDIELEITQIGKQCHSECEIFKQVGDCIMPQEGIFAKVIKPGKINVGDAIEVLND' A
#
# COMPACT_ATOMS: atom_id res chain seq x y z
N GLY A 1 2.74 -14.45 -5.30
CA GLY A 1 2.82 -15.60 -4.39
C GLY A 1 1.54 -16.41 -4.47
N LYS A 2 1.62 -17.74 -4.36
CA LYS A 2 0.40 -18.57 -4.28
C LYS A 2 -0.28 -18.32 -2.92
N ASP A 3 -1.58 -18.07 -2.95
CA ASP A 3 -2.48 -18.01 -1.79
C ASP A 3 -2.23 -16.87 -0.78
N ILE A 4 -1.86 -15.67 -1.26
CA ILE A 4 -1.73 -14.45 -0.44
C ILE A 4 -2.90 -13.53 -0.75
N GLU A 5 -3.57 -13.04 0.29
CA GLU A 5 -4.72 -12.15 0.17
C GLU A 5 -4.51 -10.90 1.04
N LEU A 6 -4.70 -9.75 0.41
CA LEU A 6 -4.66 -8.44 1.02
C LEU A 6 -6.00 -7.74 0.76
N GLU A 7 -6.61 -7.22 1.81
CA GLU A 7 -7.82 -6.41 1.72
C GLU A 7 -7.43 -4.94 1.78
N ILE A 8 -7.77 -4.16 0.74
CA ILE A 8 -7.48 -2.73 0.73
C ILE A 8 -8.39 -2.03 1.76
N THR A 9 -7.78 -1.38 2.74
CA THR A 9 -8.50 -0.68 3.81
C THR A 9 -8.50 0.83 3.64
N GLN A 10 -7.52 1.38 2.91
CA GLN A 10 -7.38 2.81 2.72
C GLN A 10 -6.62 3.13 1.43
N ILE A 11 -7.09 4.16 0.72
CA ILE A 11 -6.41 4.78 -0.42
C ILE A 11 -6.01 6.19 -0.01
N GLY A 12 -4.74 6.51 -0.24
CA GLY A 12 -4.09 7.70 0.27
C GLY A 12 -3.84 7.64 1.78
N LYS A 13 -2.97 8.49 2.28
CA LYS A 13 -2.79 8.75 3.71
C LYS A 13 -3.17 10.19 4.03
N GLN A 14 -4.06 10.40 5.01
CA GLN A 14 -4.21 11.72 5.61
C GLN A 14 -2.94 12.05 6.41
N CYS A 15 -2.15 13.00 5.93
CA CYS A 15 -0.97 13.48 6.65
C CYS A 15 -1.42 14.51 7.70
N HIS A 16 -1.01 14.28 8.95
CA HIS A 16 -1.32 15.20 10.06
C HIS A 16 -0.21 16.24 10.28
N SER A 17 0.97 16.03 9.69
CA SER A 17 2.15 16.90 9.77
C SER A 17 3.08 16.66 8.58
N GLU A 18 4.06 17.55 8.37
CA GLU A 18 5.15 17.34 7.40
C GLU A 18 6.00 16.13 7.82
N CYS A 19 5.78 14.99 7.16
CA CYS A 19 6.55 13.78 7.40
C CYS A 19 7.97 13.88 6.80
N GLU A 20 8.86 12.96 7.16
CA GLU A 20 10.24 12.95 6.69
C GLU A 20 10.35 12.89 5.16
N ILE A 21 9.43 12.19 4.49
CA ILE A 21 9.35 12.13 3.02
C ILE A 21 9.08 13.52 2.45
N PHE A 22 8.10 14.24 2.99
CA PHE A 22 7.78 15.60 2.56
C PHE A 22 8.95 16.55 2.80
N LYS A 23 9.65 16.44 3.93
CA LYS A 23 10.82 17.28 4.24
C LYS A 23 12.00 17.04 3.29
N GLN A 24 12.21 15.79 2.87
CA GLN A 24 13.33 15.44 1.99
C GLN A 24 13.07 15.77 0.52
N VAL A 25 11.81 15.60 0.06
CA VAL A 25 11.49 15.65 -1.37
C VAL A 25 10.64 16.88 -1.73
N GLY A 26 10.05 17.56 -0.73
CA GLY A 26 9.14 18.70 -0.91
C GLY A 26 7.72 18.31 -1.33
N ASP A 27 7.52 17.05 -1.69
CA ASP A 27 6.22 16.48 -2.06
C ASP A 27 6.12 15.05 -1.52
N CYS A 28 4.93 14.65 -1.10
CA CYS A 28 4.67 13.34 -0.51
C CYS A 28 3.70 12.57 -1.39
N ILE A 29 4.16 11.42 -1.89
CA ILE A 29 3.34 10.55 -2.73
C ILE A 29 2.26 9.80 -1.93
N MET A 30 2.43 9.66 -0.61
CA MET A 30 1.56 8.81 0.24
C MET A 30 0.10 9.28 0.31
N PRO A 31 -0.22 10.59 0.40
CA PRO A 31 -1.59 11.08 0.26
C PRO A 31 -2.25 10.76 -1.08
N GLN A 32 -1.48 10.67 -2.17
CA GLN A 32 -2.01 10.55 -3.53
C GLN A 32 -2.08 9.11 -4.02
N GLU A 33 -0.98 8.36 -3.89
CA GLU A 33 -0.82 7.02 -4.46
C GLU A 33 -0.69 5.91 -3.40
N GLY A 34 -0.58 6.28 -2.11
CA GLY A 34 -0.37 5.31 -1.05
C GLY A 34 -1.57 4.37 -0.91
N ILE A 35 -1.35 3.06 -0.85
CA ILE A 35 -2.39 2.08 -0.60
C ILE A 35 -2.05 1.33 0.68
N PHE A 36 -3.03 1.19 1.57
CA PHE A 36 -2.91 0.41 2.79
C PHE A 36 -3.85 -0.77 2.73
N ALA A 37 -3.35 -1.91 3.19
CA ALA A 37 -4.09 -3.15 3.18
C ALA A 37 -3.90 -3.92 4.48
N LYS A 38 -4.92 -4.70 4.83
CA LYS A 38 -4.87 -5.69 5.89
C LYS A 38 -4.48 -7.03 5.30
N VAL A 39 -3.57 -7.75 5.99
CA VAL A 39 -3.22 -9.12 5.61
C VAL A 39 -4.34 -10.06 6.01
N ILE A 40 -4.99 -10.68 5.02
CA ILE A 40 -6.03 -11.68 5.24
C ILE A 40 -5.40 -13.09 5.24
N LYS A 41 -4.50 -13.35 4.28
CA LYS A 41 -3.70 -14.58 4.23
C LYS A 41 -2.21 -14.24 4.10
N PRO A 42 -1.38 -14.54 5.12
CA PRO A 42 0.04 -14.20 5.09
C PRO A 42 0.83 -15.15 4.18
N GLY A 43 1.96 -14.68 3.67
CA GLY A 43 2.88 -15.49 2.88
C GLY A 43 4.09 -14.70 2.43
N LYS A 44 4.86 -15.28 1.50
CA LYS A 44 6.04 -14.64 0.90
C LYS A 44 5.70 -14.13 -0.51
N ILE A 45 5.91 -12.84 -0.72
CA ILE A 45 5.87 -12.21 -2.05
C ILE A 45 7.29 -11.95 -2.53
N ASN A 46 7.50 -12.00 -3.85
CA ASN A 46 8.75 -11.62 -4.48
C ASN A 46 8.49 -10.57 -5.58
N VAL A 47 9.53 -9.81 -5.93
CA VAL A 47 9.47 -8.89 -7.07
C VAL A 47 9.14 -9.68 -8.33
N GLY A 48 8.14 -9.21 -9.08
CA GLY A 48 7.66 -9.86 -10.30
C GLY A 48 6.49 -10.84 -10.10
N ASP A 49 6.06 -11.08 -8.85
CA ASP A 49 4.82 -11.80 -8.61
C ASP A 49 3.62 -11.03 -9.21
N ALA A 50 2.74 -11.75 -9.92
CA ALA A 50 1.51 -11.17 -10.44
C ALA A 50 0.54 -10.83 -9.30
N ILE A 51 -0.20 -9.73 -9.48
CA ILE A 51 -1.29 -9.30 -8.61
C ILE A 51 -2.58 -9.39 -9.42
N GLU A 52 -3.59 -10.00 -8.84
CA GLU A 52 -4.94 -10.06 -9.39
C GLU A 52 -5.89 -9.29 -8.46
N VAL A 53 -6.76 -8.47 -9.05
CA VAL A 53 -7.81 -7.77 -8.28
C VAL A 53 -9.02 -8.68 -8.23
N LEU A 54 -9.37 -9.11 -7.03
CA LEU A 54 -10.60 -9.86 -6.77
C LEU A 54 -11.69 -8.84 -6.43
N ASN A 55 -12.82 -8.91 -7.14
CA ASN A 55 -14.03 -8.18 -6.78
C ASN A 55 -14.99 -9.18 -6.13
N ASP A 56 -15.72 -8.76 -5.09
CA ASP A 56 -16.83 -9.53 -4.51
C ASP A 56 -18.05 -9.58 -5.45
#